data_AF-A0A3M1R9Y0-F1
#
_entry.id   AF-A0A3M1R9Y0-F1
#
_cell.length_a   1.000
_cell.length_b   1.000
_cell.length_c   1.000
_cell.angle_alpha   90.00
_cell.angle_beta   90.00
_cell.angle_gamma   90.00
#
_symmetry.space_group_name_H-M   'P 1'
#
loop_
_entity.id
_entity.type
_entity.pdbx_description
1 polymer ?
#
loop_
_entity_poly.entity_id
_entity_poly.type
_entity_poly.pdbx_seq_one_letter_code
_entity_poly.pdbx_strand_id
1 'polypeptide(L)'
;MESLRQTIRTPRFWFMVSLLLSLLLVGMAVFGDQGILQVYFLEQDLQEMRQRLQLLQQENRALWQEIHALKHDPDYIEKIAREELGLARPGEIIFEIQDVPGLPPPSGSRD
;
A
#
# COMPACT_ATOMS: atom_id res chain seq x y z
N MET A 1 -11.26 -78.83 -2.62
CA MET A 1 -10.92 -77.52 -3.19
C MET A 1 -11.80 -76.44 -2.56
N GLU A 2 -11.75 -76.26 -1.22
CA GLU A 2 -12.75 -75.44 -0.51
C GLU A 2 -12.18 -74.53 0.59
N SER A 3 -10.86 -74.32 0.68
CA SER A 3 -10.27 -73.51 1.76
C SER A 3 -9.87 -72.08 1.36
N LEU A 4 -10.37 -71.55 0.23
CA LEU A 4 -9.92 -70.26 -0.30
C LEU A 4 -11.03 -69.21 -0.44
N ARG A 5 -12.09 -69.32 0.37
CA ARG A 5 -13.10 -68.25 0.48
C ARG A 5 -13.62 -68.19 1.89
N GLN A 6 -12.95 -67.43 2.76
CA GLN A 6 -13.53 -66.64 3.85
C GLN A 6 -12.45 -66.33 4.90
N THR A 7 -12.03 -65.08 4.99
CA THR A 7 -12.00 -64.30 6.25
C THR A 7 -11.42 -62.90 6.03
N ILE A 8 -12.02 -62.12 5.11
CA ILE A 8 -11.95 -60.66 5.24
C ILE A 8 -13.22 -60.22 5.97
N ARG A 9 -13.32 -60.60 7.25
CA ARG A 9 -14.48 -60.28 8.10
C ARG A 9 -14.04 -59.65 9.42
N THR A 10 -13.32 -58.54 9.32
CA THR A 10 -13.13 -57.61 10.44
C THR A 10 -13.69 -56.26 10.02
N PRO A 11 -14.97 -55.94 10.34
CA PRO A 11 -15.58 -54.66 9.97
C PRO A 11 -14.77 -53.48 10.53
N ARG A 12 -14.09 -53.68 11.66
CA ARG A 12 -13.18 -52.73 12.29
C ARG A 12 -11.99 -52.36 11.41
N PHE A 13 -11.45 -53.31 10.64
CA PHE A 13 -10.33 -53.04 9.73
C PHE A 13 -10.76 -52.17 8.56
N TRP A 14 -11.89 -52.50 7.92
CA TRP A 14 -12.46 -51.66 6.86
C TRP A 14 -12.85 -50.27 7.36
N PHE A 15 -13.37 -50.15 8.58
CA PHE A 15 -13.62 -48.86 9.22
C PHE A 15 -12.33 -48.06 9.45
N MET A 16 -11.25 -48.68 9.94
CA MET A 16 -9.96 -48.00 10.12
C MET A 16 -9.36 -47.57 8.79
N VAL A 17 -9.43 -48.41 7.75
CA VAL A 17 -8.96 -48.07 6.40
C VAL A 17 -9.79 -46.92 5.81
N SER A 18 -11.11 -46.95 5.97
CA SER A 18 -12.00 -45.87 5.54
C SER A 18 -11.73 -44.56 6.28
N LEU A 19 -11.51 -44.62 7.59
CA LEU A 19 -11.18 -43.46 8.40
C LEU A 19 -9.83 -42.85 7.99
N LEU A 20 -8.81 -43.70 7.79
CA LEU A 20 -7.48 -43.28 7.34
C LEU A 20 -7.54 -42.62 5.96
N LEU A 21 -8.29 -43.21 5.03
CA LEU A 21 -8.48 -42.66 3.69
C LEU A 21 -9.23 -41.32 3.72
N SER A 22 -10.25 -41.21 4.56
CA SER A 22 -10.98 -39.96 4.77
C SER A 22 -10.08 -38.86 5.35
N LEU A 23 -9.24 -39.19 6.34
CA LEU A 23 -8.27 -38.26 6.90
C LEU A 23 -7.24 -37.81 5.87
N LEU A 24 -6.76 -38.73 5.03
CA LEU A 24 -5.81 -38.45 3.96
C LEU A 24 -6.43 -37.52 2.90
N LEU A 25 -7.70 -37.76 2.52
CA LEU A 25 -8.44 -36.91 1.59
C LEU A 25 -8.68 -35.50 2.15
N VAL A 26 -9.06 -35.39 3.42
CA VAL A 26 -9.23 -34.10 4.09
C VAL A 26 -7.88 -33.38 4.21
N GLY A 27 -6.81 -34.11 4.56
CA GLY A 27 -5.45 -33.57 4.58
C GLY A 27 -5.02 -33.04 3.22
N MET A 28 -5.22 -33.81 2.14
CA MET A 28 -4.96 -33.37 0.76
C MET A 28 -5.82 -32.17 0.34
N ALA A 29 -7.09 -32.09 0.77
CA ALA A 29 -7.95 -30.95 0.46
C ALA A 29 -7.56 -29.66 1.20
N VAL A 30 -6.97 -29.80 2.39
CA VAL A 30 -6.50 -28.66 3.21
C VAL A 30 -5.09 -28.23 2.81
N PHE A 31 -4.18 -29.19 2.52
CA PHE A 31 -2.76 -28.96 2.27
C PHE A 31 -2.33 -29.10 0.80
N GLY A 32 -3.18 -29.55 -0.11
CA GLY A 32 -2.86 -29.60 -1.53
C GLY A 32 -2.75 -28.20 -2.13
N ASP A 33 -1.97 -28.06 -3.21
CA ASP A 33 -1.60 -26.84 -3.95
C ASP A 33 -2.76 -25.91 -4.42
N GLN A 34 -4.01 -26.19 -4.05
CA GLN A 34 -5.22 -25.39 -4.31
C GLN A 34 -6.21 -25.43 -3.13
N GLY A 35 -5.74 -25.71 -1.92
CA GLY A 35 -6.57 -25.83 -0.73
C GLY A 35 -7.26 -24.51 -0.35
N ILE A 36 -8.35 -24.61 0.41
CA ILE A 36 -9.21 -23.48 0.84
C ILE A 36 -8.40 -22.35 1.52
N LEU A 37 -7.28 -22.71 2.17
CA LEU A 37 -6.37 -21.76 2.80
C LEU A 37 -5.72 -20.81 1.78
N GLN A 38 -5.34 -21.31 0.60
CA GLN A 38 -4.68 -20.50 -0.42
C GLN A 38 -5.63 -19.48 -1.04
N VAL A 39 -6.91 -19.82 -1.19
CA VAL A 39 -7.93 -18.86 -1.64
C VAL A 39 -8.06 -17.70 -0.65
N TYR A 40 -8.00 -17.98 0.65
CA TYR A 40 -8.10 -16.94 1.68
C TYR A 40 -6.89 -15.98 1.67
N PHE A 41 -5.67 -16.51 1.58
CA PHE A 41 -4.47 -15.68 1.46
C PHE A 41 -4.44 -14.91 0.14
N LEU A 42 -4.90 -15.51 -0.96
CA LEU A 42 -4.94 -14.85 -2.26
C LEU A 42 -5.94 -13.69 -2.31
N GLU A 43 -7.07 -13.79 -1.60
CA GLU A 43 -7.99 -12.65 -1.47
C GLU A 43 -7.36 -11.49 -0.69
N GLN A 44 -6.62 -11.77 0.38
CA GLN A 44 -5.90 -10.75 1.13
C GLN A 44 -4.82 -10.06 0.27
N ASP A 45 -4.02 -10.84 -0.45
CA ASP A 45 -3.02 -10.32 -1.37
C ASP A 45 -3.65 -9.46 -2.46
N LEU A 46 -4.79 -9.89 -3.04
CA LEU A 46 -5.53 -9.11 -4.02
C LEU A 46 -6.05 -7.79 -3.44
N GLN A 47 -6.54 -7.79 -2.20
CA GLN A 47 -6.99 -6.57 -1.54
C GLN A 47 -5.83 -5.60 -1.32
N GLU A 48 -4.68 -6.09 -0.84
CA GLU A 48 -3.50 -5.25 -0.64
C GLU A 48 -3.00 -4.66 -1.96
N MET A 49 -2.90 -5.48 -3.01
CA MET A 49 -2.48 -5.02 -4.33
C MET A 49 -3.45 -3.97 -4.91
N ARG A 50 -4.76 -4.13 -4.69
CA ARG A 50 -5.76 -3.13 -5.09
C ARG A 50 -5.60 -1.82 -4.33
N GLN A 51 -5.36 -1.86 -3.03
CA GLN A 51 -5.12 -0.66 -2.23
C GLN A 51 -3.86 0.08 -2.71
N ARG A 52 -2.77 -0.66 -2.96
CA ARG A 52 -1.54 -0.09 -3.53
C ARG A 52 -1.80 0.55 -4.88
N LEU A 53 -2.52 -0.12 -5.78
CA LEU A 53 -2.90 0.45 -7.08
C LEU A 53 -3.71 1.75 -6.93
N GLN A 54 -4.66 1.79 -6.00
CA GLN A 54 -5.44 3.00 -5.76
C GLN A 54 -4.59 4.17 -5.26
N LEU A 55 -3.66 3.91 -4.34
CA LEU A 55 -2.71 4.92 -3.85
C LEU A 55 -1.83 5.44 -4.97
N LEU A 56 -1.19 4.54 -5.74
CA LEU A 56 -0.35 4.92 -6.87
C LEU A 56 -1.12 5.74 -7.91
N GLN A 57 -2.38 5.38 -8.18
CA GLN A 57 -3.21 6.16 -9.11
C GLN A 57 -3.55 7.56 -8.58
N GLN A 58 -3.73 7.72 -7.26
CA GLN A 58 -3.97 9.02 -6.65
C GLN A 58 -2.71 9.89 -6.71
N GLU A 59 -1.55 9.34 -6.34
CA GLU A 59 -0.26 10.02 -6.44
C GLU A 59 0.04 10.44 -7.87
N ASN A 60 -0.17 9.54 -8.83
CA ASN A 60 0.04 9.83 -10.24
C ASN A 60 -0.85 10.99 -10.72
N ARG A 61 -2.13 11.02 -10.32
CA ARG A 61 -3.03 12.15 -10.63
C ARG A 61 -2.56 13.46 -10.00
N ALA A 62 -2.12 13.45 -8.75
CA ALA A 62 -1.61 14.64 -8.08
C ALA A 62 -0.35 15.17 -8.78
N LEU A 63 0.60 14.29 -9.11
CA LEU A 63 1.81 14.65 -9.85
C LEU A 63 1.48 15.24 -11.23
N TRP A 64 0.48 14.70 -11.94
CA TRP A 64 0.05 15.28 -13.21
C TRP A 64 -0.51 16.70 -13.06
N GLN A 65 -1.28 16.95 -12.00
CA GLN A 65 -1.80 18.28 -11.70
C GLN A 65 -0.67 19.26 -11.38
N GLU A 66 0.30 18.82 -10.59
CA GLU A 66 1.49 19.60 -10.26
C GLU A 66 2.33 19.92 -11.50
N ILE A 67 2.62 18.91 -12.34
CA ILE A 67 3.30 19.11 -13.63
C ILE A 67 2.52 20.09 -14.51
N HIS A 68 1.19 20.01 -14.53
CA HIS A 68 0.37 20.91 -15.31
C HIS A 68 0.46 22.35 -14.79
N ALA A 69 0.41 22.56 -13.47
CA ALA A 69 0.57 23.86 -12.85
C ALA A 69 1.97 24.44 -13.15
N LEU A 70 3.04 23.65 -12.95
CA LEU A 70 4.42 24.03 -13.28
C LEU A 70 4.64 24.37 -14.77
N LYS A 71 3.81 23.86 -15.69
CA LYS A 71 3.95 24.14 -17.12
C LYS A 71 3.11 25.31 -17.62
N HIS A 72 1.95 25.54 -17.02
CA HIS A 72 0.95 26.46 -17.57
C HIS A 72 0.56 27.59 -16.63
N ASP A 73 0.98 27.55 -15.37
CA ASP A 73 0.66 28.55 -14.36
C ASP A 73 1.93 29.33 -13.94
N PRO A 74 2.17 30.52 -14.52
CA PRO A 74 3.32 31.33 -14.18
C PRO A 74 3.28 31.88 -12.74
N ASP A 75 2.10 32.07 -12.16
CA ASP A 75 1.96 32.53 -10.77
C ASP A 75 2.37 31.41 -9.80
N TYR A 76 2.02 30.16 -10.12
CA TYR A 76 2.47 28.99 -9.37
C TYR A 76 4.00 28.84 -9.39
N ILE A 77 4.63 29.06 -10.55
CA ILE A 77 6.10 29.05 -10.69
C ILE A 77 6.72 30.19 -9.89
N GLU A 78 6.18 31.41 -9.98
CA GLU A 78 6.67 32.57 -9.23
C GLU A 78 6.59 32.34 -7.71
N LYS A 79 5.49 31.73 -7.25
CA LYS A 79 5.32 31.36 -5.85
C LYS A 79 6.42 30.40 -5.37
N ILE A 80 6.66 29.31 -6.10
CA ILE A 80 7.74 28.36 -5.75
C ILE A 80 9.11 29.05 -5.80
N ALA A 81 9.35 29.86 -6.83
CA ALA A 81 10.60 30.60 -6.97
C ALA A 81 10.86 31.52 -5.76
N ARG A 82 9.85 32.28 -5.31
CA ARG A 82 9.98 33.21 -4.18
C ARG A 82 10.00 32.52 -2.82
N GLU A 83 9.08 31.58 -2.59
CA GLU A 83 8.85 30.98 -1.26
C GLU A 83 9.81 29.83 -0.96
N GLU A 84 10.05 28.94 -1.93
CA GLU A 84 10.87 27.73 -1.69
C GLU A 84 12.33 27.95 -2.08
N LEU A 85 12.58 28.71 -3.16
CA LEU A 85 13.92 28.91 -3.70
C LEU A 85 14.53 30.28 -3.36
N GLY A 86 13.76 31.21 -2.78
CA GLY A 86 14.24 32.56 -2.44
C GLY A 86 14.69 33.39 -3.65
N LEU A 87 14.25 33.03 -4.86
CA LEU A 87 14.61 33.66 -6.11
C LEU A 87 13.74 34.90 -6.37
N ALA A 88 14.36 35.91 -6.96
CA ALA A 88 13.72 37.15 -7.39
C ALA A 88 14.05 37.43 -8.86
N ARG A 89 13.21 38.20 -9.55
CA ARG A 89 13.47 38.52 -10.97
C ARG A 89 14.72 39.41 -11.10
N PRO A 90 15.41 39.39 -12.26
CA PRO A 90 16.53 40.30 -12.51
C PRO A 90 16.09 41.77 -12.30
N GLY A 91 16.73 42.45 -11.35
CA GLY A 91 16.42 43.84 -10.99
C GLY A 91 15.53 44.01 -9.74
N GLU A 92 15.03 42.93 -9.14
CA GLU A 92 14.35 42.98 -7.83
C GLU A 92 15.36 42.96 -6.67
N ILE A 93 15.05 43.64 -5.56
CA ILE A 93 15.87 43.70 -4.35
C ILE A 93 15.24 42.80 -3.28
N ILE A 94 15.99 41.83 -2.77
CA ILE A 94 15.55 40.93 -1.70
C ILE A 94 15.79 41.63 -0.35
N PHE A 95 14.73 41.84 0.43
CA PHE A 95 14.83 42.36 1.79
C PHE A 95 14.85 41.18 2.77
N GLU A 96 16.02 40.88 3.33
CA GLU A 96 16.16 39.93 4.42
C GLU A 96 15.98 40.68 5.75
N ILE A 97 14.87 40.42 6.45
CA ILE A 97 14.61 41.03 7.75
C ILE A 97 15.44 40.27 8.79
N GLN A 98 16.57 40.84 9.21
CA GLN A 98 17.28 40.35 10.38
C GLN A 98 16.60 40.89 11.63
N ASP A 99 16.13 39.96 12.48
CA ASP A 99 15.76 40.28 13.85
C ASP A 99 17.04 40.63 14.62
N VAL A 100 17.38 41.92 14.64
CA VAL A 100 18.50 42.42 15.44
C VAL A 100 18.11 42.34 16.91
N PRO A 101 18.72 41.47 17.73
CA PRO A 101 18.37 41.36 19.14
C PRO A 101 18.74 42.67 19.84
N GLY A 102 17.74 43.36 20.41
CA GLY A 102 17.93 44.62 21.13
C GLY A 102 17.57 45.89 20.37
N LEU A 103 16.99 45.81 19.17
CA LEU A 103 16.39 46.98 18.53
C LEU A 103 15.08 47.35 19.26
N PRO A 104 15.00 48.52 19.94
CA PRO A 104 13.76 48.94 20.56
C PRO A 104 12.67 49.13 19.50
N PRO A 105 11.40 48.79 19.78
CA PRO A 105 10.32 48.90 18.82
C PRO A 105 10.25 50.33 18.27
N PRO A 106 9.97 50.50 16.96
CA PRO A 106 9.97 51.81 16.34
C PRO A 106 9.01 52.72 17.10
N SER A 107 9.56 53.77 17.71
CA SER A 107 8.77 54.79 18.38
C SER A 107 7.97 55.51 17.30
N GLY A 108 6.70 55.12 17.15
CA GLY A 108 5.77 55.80 16.26
C GLY A 108 5.60 57.25 16.71
N SER A 109 6.39 58.15 16.12
CA SER A 109 6.15 59.58 16.16
C SER A 109 4.91 59.85 15.32
N ARG A 110 3.76 59.95 16.00
CA ARG A 110 2.60 60.68 15.51
C ARG A 110 2.93 62.16 15.59
N ASP A 111 3.41 62.71 14.48
CA ASP A 111 3.34 64.15 14.19
C ASP A 111 2.37 64.36 13.02
#